data_AF-A0A1B0GR87-F1
#
_entry.id   AF-A0A1B0GR87-F1
#
_cell.length_a   1.000
_cell.length_b   1.000
_cell.length_c   1.000
_cell.angle_alpha   90.00
_cell.angle_beta   90.00
_cell.angle_gamma   90.00
#
_symmetry.space_group_name_H-M   'P 1'
#
loop_
_entity.id
_entity.type
_entity.pdbx_description
1 polymer ?
#
loop_
_entity_poly.entity_id
_entity_poly.type
_entity_poly.pdbx_seq_one_letter_code
_entity_poly.pdbx_strand_id
1 'polypeptide(L)'
;MLRARGPGPGALLLRAALGLGRRGRSWQRPQGQDTGVQVHNSLTGRKEPLIVARSDAVSWYSCGPTVYDHAHLGHACSYVRFDIIRRILTRVFGCNVVMAMSITDVDDKIIKRANEMNVTPASLASLFEEEFKQDMAALKVLPPTVYLRVTENIPQIIAFIEGIIAHGHAYSTATGSVYFDLHARGDKYGKLVNTVPSATAEPGDSDKRHSSDFALWKAAKPQEVFWASPWGDGRPGWHIECSTMARALTASAVGSCSLPASPVDPRAAE
;
A
#
# COMPACT_ATOMS: atom_id res chain seq x y z
N MET A 1 -47.39 -21.83 -1.89
CA MET A 1 -46.19 -22.70 -1.86
C MET A 1 -45.12 -21.96 -2.67
N LEU A 2 -43.93 -21.58 -2.21
CA LEU A 2 -43.03 -22.04 -1.15
C LEU A 2 -42.50 -20.84 -0.33
N ARG A 3 -42.38 -21.01 0.99
CA ARG A 3 -41.56 -20.16 1.88
C ARG A 3 -40.15 -20.73 1.93
N ALA A 4 -39.13 -19.97 1.51
CA ALA A 4 -37.75 -20.29 1.81
C ALA A 4 -37.43 -19.87 3.26
N ARG A 5 -37.08 -20.84 4.11
CA ARG A 5 -36.66 -20.62 5.50
C ARG A 5 -35.27 -19.97 5.50
N GLY A 6 -35.14 -18.79 6.09
CA GLY A 6 -33.84 -18.20 6.43
C GLY A 6 -33.11 -19.05 7.49
N PRO A 7 -31.78 -18.94 7.60
CA PRO A 7 -31.02 -19.70 8.58
C PRO A 7 -31.43 -19.26 9.99
N GLY A 8 -31.71 -20.23 10.85
CA GLY A 8 -32.11 -19.99 12.22
C GLY A 8 -31.00 -19.34 13.07
N PRO A 9 -31.37 -18.69 14.19
CA PRO A 9 -30.45 -17.96 15.06
C PRO A 9 -29.30 -18.80 15.66
N GLY A 10 -29.34 -20.13 15.54
CA GLY A 10 -28.27 -21.03 16.01
C GLY A 10 -26.96 -20.96 15.23
N ALA A 11 -26.96 -20.58 13.94
CA ALA A 11 -25.73 -20.55 13.13
C ALA A 11 -24.79 -19.39 13.48
N LEU A 12 -25.34 -18.26 13.95
CA LEU A 12 -24.54 -17.13 14.44
C LEU A 12 -23.90 -17.44 15.81
N LEU A 13 -24.63 -18.14 16.68
CA LEU A 13 -24.17 -18.53 18.01
C LEU A 13 -23.09 -19.62 17.96
N LEU A 14 -23.15 -20.54 17.00
CA LEU A 14 -22.13 -21.59 16.86
C LEU A 14 -20.76 -21.06 16.42
N ARG A 15 -20.72 -19.95 15.66
CA ARG A 15 -19.46 -19.25 15.33
C ARG A 15 -18.83 -18.56 16.54
N ALA A 16 -19.63 -18.13 17.51
CA ALA A 16 -19.12 -17.55 18.75
C ALA A 16 -18.62 -18.63 19.73
N ALA A 17 -19.24 -19.82 19.73
CA ALA A 17 -18.90 -20.92 20.63
C ALA A 17 -17.66 -21.74 20.20
N LEU A 18 -17.32 -21.77 18.91
CA LEU A 18 -16.21 -22.59 18.38
C LEU A 18 -14.82 -21.97 18.54
N GLY A 19 -14.67 -20.82 19.18
CA GLY A 19 -13.34 -20.26 19.48
C GLY A 19 -12.42 -20.06 18.26
N LEU A 20 -12.96 -20.08 17.04
CA LEU A 20 -12.26 -19.72 15.80
C LEU A 20 -12.11 -18.19 15.75
N GLY A 21 -11.46 -17.65 16.78
CA GLY A 21 -11.03 -16.26 16.82
C GLY A 21 -10.04 -16.00 15.70
N ARG A 22 -10.20 -14.84 15.03
CA ARG A 22 -9.15 -14.19 14.25
C ARG A 22 -7.82 -14.38 14.99
N ARG A 23 -6.77 -14.88 14.33
CA ARG A 23 -5.44 -15.08 14.95
C ARG A 23 -5.09 -13.81 15.73
N GLY A 24 -5.25 -13.91 17.05
CA GLY A 24 -5.34 -12.76 17.93
C GLY A 24 -3.95 -12.18 18.09
N ARG A 25 -3.74 -10.97 17.55
CA ARG A 25 -2.66 -10.13 18.02
C ARG A 25 -3.26 -9.01 18.86
N SER A 26 -2.69 -8.83 20.04
CA SER A 26 -2.95 -7.68 20.90
C SER A 26 -2.42 -6.44 20.19
N TRP A 27 -3.26 -5.43 20.02
CA TRP A 27 -2.79 -4.12 19.59
C TRP A 27 -1.77 -3.61 20.61
N GLN A 28 -0.60 -3.22 20.11
CA GLN A 28 0.41 -2.55 20.91
C GLN A 28 0.20 -1.05 20.71
N ARG A 29 -0.15 -0.36 21.79
CA ARG A 29 -0.30 1.10 21.76
C ARG A 29 1.03 1.72 21.33
N PRO A 30 1.08 2.44 20.19
CA PRO A 30 2.31 3.12 19.79
C PRO A 30 2.58 4.29 20.74
N GLN A 31 3.84 4.75 20.79
CA GLN A 31 4.18 5.99 21.48
C GLN A 31 3.60 7.19 20.71
N GLY A 32 3.15 8.21 21.44
CA GLY A 32 2.58 9.41 20.85
C GLY A 32 1.41 9.97 21.66
N GLN A 33 0.72 10.95 21.08
CA GLN A 33 -0.41 11.62 21.70
C GLN A 33 -1.73 10.96 21.31
N ASP A 34 -2.61 10.78 22.29
CA ASP A 34 -3.99 10.37 22.09
C ASP A 34 -4.82 11.53 21.55
N THR A 35 -5.47 11.33 20.41
CA THR A 35 -6.35 12.35 19.79
C THR A 35 -7.75 12.36 20.39
N GLY A 36 -8.09 11.38 21.24
CA GLY A 36 -9.47 11.16 21.72
C GLY A 36 -10.40 10.54 20.67
N VAL A 37 -9.90 10.30 19.45
CA VAL A 37 -10.65 9.63 18.36
C VAL A 37 -10.46 8.13 18.46
N GLN A 38 -11.55 7.37 18.30
CA GLN A 38 -11.48 5.92 18.11
C GLN A 38 -11.65 5.56 16.63
N VAL A 39 -10.74 4.76 16.10
CA VAL A 39 -10.73 4.27 14.72
C VAL A 39 -10.86 2.75 14.67
N HIS A 40 -11.54 2.22 13.65
CA HIS A 40 -11.56 0.78 13.43
C HIS A 40 -10.23 0.32 12.84
N ASN A 41 -9.51 -0.53 13.57
CA ASN A 41 -8.25 -1.09 13.10
C ASN A 41 -8.50 -2.44 12.43
N SER A 42 -8.32 -2.51 11.10
CA SER A 42 -8.49 -3.74 10.33
C SER A 42 -7.58 -4.89 10.78
N LEU A 43 -6.41 -4.59 11.35
CA LEU A 43 -5.46 -5.60 11.86
C LEU A 43 -6.02 -6.37 13.05
N THR A 44 -6.73 -5.68 13.95
CA THR A 44 -7.28 -6.29 15.17
C THR A 44 -8.78 -6.54 15.10
N GLY A 45 -9.44 -5.88 14.15
CA GLY A 45 -10.89 -5.91 14.00
C GLY A 45 -11.66 -5.17 15.08
N ARG A 46 -11.00 -4.30 15.84
CA ARG A 46 -11.59 -3.56 16.98
C ARG A 46 -11.47 -2.06 16.78
N LYS A 47 -12.25 -1.30 17.55
CA LYS A 47 -12.05 0.14 17.71
C LYS A 47 -10.88 0.37 18.67
N GLU A 48 -9.93 1.19 18.26
CA GLU A 48 -8.71 1.50 19.00
C GLU A 48 -8.46 3.01 18.93
N PRO A 49 -7.80 3.61 19.94
CA PRO A 49 -7.54 5.04 19.93
C PRO A 49 -6.54 5.39 18.82
N LEU A 50 -6.81 6.50 18.13
CA LEU A 50 -5.89 7.08 17.17
C LEU A 50 -4.79 7.83 17.93
N ILE A 51 -3.63 7.20 18.00
CA ILE A 51 -2.42 7.75 18.59
C ILE A 51 -1.53 8.31 17.49
N VAL A 52 -1.09 9.55 17.62
CA VAL A 52 -0.30 10.26 16.62
C VAL A 52 1.10 10.54 17.13
N ALA A 53 2.11 10.39 16.27
CA ALA A 53 3.51 10.55 16.66
C ALA A 53 3.83 11.98 17.13
N ARG A 54 3.16 12.98 16.55
CA ARG A 54 3.33 14.40 16.90
C ARG A 54 1.98 15.04 17.19
N SER A 55 1.97 15.94 18.16
CA SER A 55 0.79 16.68 18.61
C SER A 55 0.24 17.64 17.54
N ASP A 56 1.11 18.09 16.64
CA ASP A 56 0.83 19.15 15.67
C ASP A 56 0.31 18.64 14.33
N ALA A 57 0.40 17.34 14.05
CA ALA A 57 -0.02 16.77 12.78
C ALA A 57 -0.38 15.28 12.84
N VAL A 58 -1.46 14.93 12.15
CA VAL A 58 -1.86 13.56 11.83
C VAL A 58 -1.40 13.25 10.41
N SER A 59 -0.34 12.45 10.28
CA SER A 59 0.12 11.96 8.99
C SER A 59 -0.80 10.85 8.48
N TRP A 60 -1.34 11.03 7.28
CA TRP A 60 -2.24 10.08 6.63
C TRP A 60 -1.75 9.78 5.21
N TYR A 61 -1.44 8.51 4.94
CA TYR A 61 -1.23 8.02 3.58
C TYR A 61 -2.49 7.34 2.99
N SER A 62 -2.86 7.69 1.76
CA SER A 62 -3.91 7.00 0.99
C SER A 62 -3.36 6.53 -0.34
N CYS A 63 -3.68 5.30 -0.73
CA CYS A 63 -3.51 4.90 -2.13
C CYS A 63 -4.43 5.77 -2.99
N GLY A 64 -3.90 6.31 -4.09
CA GLY A 64 -4.72 6.92 -5.15
C GLY A 64 -4.92 6.00 -6.35
N PRO A 65 -5.41 6.54 -7.48
CA PRO A 65 -5.77 5.75 -8.65
C PRO A 65 -4.55 5.32 -9.48
N THR A 66 -4.73 4.23 -10.23
CA THR A 66 -3.95 3.96 -11.44
C THR A 66 -4.58 4.74 -12.59
N VAL A 67 -3.88 5.71 -13.15
CA VAL A 67 -4.43 6.70 -14.09
C VAL A 67 -4.42 6.20 -15.55
N TYR A 68 -5.16 5.13 -15.82
CA TYR A 68 -5.30 4.56 -17.16
C TYR A 68 -6.69 4.75 -17.78
N ASP A 69 -7.68 5.14 -16.98
CA ASP A 69 -9.08 5.31 -17.39
C ASP A 69 -9.82 6.25 -16.42
N HIS A 70 -11.06 6.61 -16.75
CA HIS A 70 -11.92 7.48 -15.95
C HIS A 70 -12.24 6.92 -14.56
N ALA A 71 -12.46 7.80 -13.59
CA ALA A 71 -12.80 7.39 -12.23
C ALA A 71 -14.26 6.89 -12.14
N HIS A 72 -14.44 5.60 -11.85
CA HIS A 72 -15.79 5.03 -11.63
C HIS A 72 -16.33 5.27 -10.20
N LEU A 73 -17.61 4.97 -9.96
CA LEU A 73 -18.29 5.15 -8.67
C LEU A 73 -17.62 4.47 -7.46
N GLY A 74 -16.90 3.36 -7.67
CA GLY A 74 -16.10 2.73 -6.60
C GLY A 74 -14.98 3.64 -6.06
N HIS A 75 -14.35 4.43 -6.92
CA HIS A 75 -13.37 5.44 -6.55
C HIS A 75 -14.04 6.58 -5.78
N ALA A 76 -15.12 7.14 -6.34
CA ALA A 76 -15.90 8.19 -5.69
C ALA A 76 -16.34 7.78 -4.28
N CYS A 77 -16.88 6.57 -4.11
CA CYS A 77 -17.30 6.06 -2.82
C CYS A 77 -16.15 6.01 -1.79
N SER A 78 -14.97 5.60 -2.23
CA SER A 78 -13.78 5.49 -1.36
C SER A 78 -13.25 6.87 -0.95
N TYR A 79 -13.04 7.76 -1.92
CA TYR A 79 -12.45 9.08 -1.65
C TYR A 79 -13.41 10.02 -0.91
N VAL A 80 -14.73 9.95 -1.18
CA VAL A 80 -15.73 10.68 -0.39
C VAL A 80 -15.75 10.20 1.06
N ARG A 81 -15.64 8.89 1.32
CA ARG A 81 -15.55 8.36 2.70
C ARG A 81 -14.30 8.87 3.41
N PHE A 82 -13.14 8.86 2.75
CA PHE A 82 -11.91 9.40 3.32
C PHE A 82 -12.02 10.90 3.59
N ASP A 83 -12.65 11.66 2.70
CA ASP A 83 -12.89 13.09 2.90
C ASP A 83 -13.80 13.37 4.11
N ILE A 84 -14.88 12.59 4.28
CA ILE A 84 -15.76 12.69 5.46
C ILE A 84 -14.96 12.45 6.74
N ILE A 85 -14.15 11.38 6.78
CA ILE A 85 -13.33 11.07 7.96
C ILE A 85 -12.33 12.20 8.22
N ARG A 86 -11.64 12.71 7.20
CA ARG A 86 -10.71 13.85 7.33
C ARG A 86 -11.43 15.10 7.85
N ARG A 87 -12.63 15.40 7.35
CA ARG A 87 -13.43 16.53 7.83
C ARG A 87 -13.84 16.36 9.30
N ILE A 88 -14.17 15.15 9.73
CA ILE A 88 -14.46 14.87 11.15
C ILE A 88 -13.21 15.11 12.00
N LEU A 89 -12.06 14.52 11.62
CA LEU A 89 -10.80 14.72 12.34
C LEU A 89 -10.44 16.20 12.46
N THR A 90 -10.52 16.95 11.35
CA THR A 90 -10.14 18.36 11.31
C THR A 90 -11.13 19.29 12.02
N ARG A 91 -12.44 19.16 11.73
CA ARG A 91 -13.45 20.13 12.20
C ARG A 91 -14.05 19.81 13.56
N VAL A 92 -14.10 18.53 13.95
CA VAL A 92 -14.70 18.10 15.22
C VAL A 92 -13.63 17.88 16.28
N PHE A 93 -12.52 17.23 15.91
CA PHE A 93 -11.45 16.89 16.84
C PHE A 93 -10.24 17.84 16.77
N GLY A 94 -10.28 18.85 15.91
CA GLY A 94 -9.21 19.85 15.79
C GLY A 94 -7.87 19.27 15.31
N CYS A 95 -7.86 18.08 14.72
CA CYS A 95 -6.64 17.44 14.22
C CYS A 95 -6.15 18.13 12.95
N ASN A 96 -4.89 18.56 12.93
CA ASN A 96 -4.24 19.01 11.70
C ASN A 96 -3.83 17.80 10.85
N VAL A 97 -4.54 17.52 9.75
CA VAL A 97 -4.29 16.32 8.93
C VAL A 97 -3.38 16.66 7.74
N VAL A 98 -2.22 16.00 7.67
CA VAL A 98 -1.31 16.03 6.53
C VAL A 98 -1.52 14.76 5.73
N MET A 99 -2.21 14.88 4.60
CA MET A 99 -2.59 13.74 3.76
C MET A 99 -1.70 13.65 2.52
N ALA A 100 -1.02 12.53 2.31
CA ALA A 100 -0.35 12.20 1.07
C ALA A 100 -1.17 11.15 0.29
N MET A 101 -1.26 11.33 -1.03
CA MET A 101 -1.90 10.38 -1.92
C MET A 101 -0.94 9.98 -3.04
N SER A 102 -0.75 8.69 -3.26
CA SER A 102 -0.01 8.22 -4.44
C SER A 102 -0.84 8.35 -5.72
N ILE A 103 -0.20 8.66 -6.83
CA ILE A 103 -0.77 8.47 -8.17
C ILE A 103 0.09 7.42 -8.87
N THR A 104 -0.50 6.28 -9.23
CA THR A 104 0.19 5.27 -10.02
C THR A 104 0.10 5.67 -11.49
N ASP A 105 1.12 6.37 -11.97
CA ASP A 105 1.26 6.93 -13.32
C ASP A 105 2.17 6.09 -14.25
N VAL A 106 2.62 4.94 -13.76
CA VAL A 106 3.26 3.88 -14.54
C VAL A 106 2.75 2.52 -14.08
N ASP A 107 2.17 1.73 -14.99
CA ASP A 107 1.64 0.39 -14.72
C ASP A 107 1.43 -0.36 -16.04
N ASP A 108 1.34 -1.69 -15.99
CA ASP A 108 1.01 -2.54 -17.14
C ASP A 108 -0.30 -2.12 -17.83
N LYS A 109 -1.32 -1.69 -17.05
CA LYS A 109 -2.58 -1.19 -17.58
C LYS A 109 -2.43 0.13 -18.34
N ILE A 110 -1.58 1.02 -17.86
CA ILE A 110 -1.29 2.32 -18.52
C ILE A 110 -0.58 2.07 -19.84
N ILE A 111 0.47 1.22 -19.84
CA ILE A 111 1.22 0.88 -21.05
C ILE A 111 0.30 0.24 -22.10
N LYS A 112 -0.50 -0.74 -21.68
CA LYS A 112 -1.46 -1.41 -22.57
C LYS A 112 -2.46 -0.42 -23.16
N ARG A 113 -3.07 0.43 -22.33
CA ARG A 113 -4.10 1.38 -22.76
C ARG A 113 -3.53 2.48 -23.66
N ALA A 114 -2.32 2.95 -23.38
CA ALA A 114 -1.62 3.91 -24.22
C ALA A 114 -1.37 3.35 -25.62
N ASN A 115 -0.96 2.08 -25.72
CA ASN A 115 -0.79 1.40 -27.01
C ASN A 115 -2.13 1.24 -27.76
N GLU A 116 -3.22 0.87 -27.07
CA GLU A 116 -4.56 0.78 -27.68
C GLU A 116 -5.04 2.12 -28.25
N MET A 117 -4.69 3.23 -27.59
CA MET A 117 -5.10 4.58 -27.96
C MET A 117 -4.08 5.29 -28.88
N ASN A 118 -2.96 4.65 -29.19
CA ASN A 118 -1.85 5.21 -29.98
C ASN A 118 -1.35 6.56 -29.41
N VAL A 119 -1.19 6.63 -28.09
CA VAL A 119 -0.62 7.78 -27.35
C VAL A 119 0.53 7.32 -26.45
N THR A 120 1.29 8.26 -25.89
CA THR A 120 2.35 7.89 -24.94
C THR A 120 1.77 7.53 -23.56
N PRO A 121 2.37 6.60 -22.79
CA PRO A 121 1.96 6.31 -21.42
C PRO A 121 1.93 7.56 -20.52
N ALA A 122 2.91 8.45 -20.65
CA ALA A 122 2.99 9.68 -19.88
C ALA A 122 1.84 10.66 -20.19
N SER A 123 1.48 10.83 -21.47
CA SER A 123 0.34 11.67 -21.85
C SER A 123 -1.00 11.08 -21.40
N LEU A 124 -1.16 9.75 -21.47
CA LEU A 124 -2.36 9.06 -21.00
C LEU A 124 -2.53 9.24 -19.48
N ALA A 125 -1.46 9.00 -18.73
CA ALA A 125 -1.45 9.14 -17.27
C ALA A 125 -1.75 10.59 -16.85
N SER A 126 -1.16 11.58 -17.52
CA SER A 126 -1.40 12.99 -17.23
C SER A 126 -2.85 13.40 -17.48
N LEU A 127 -3.45 12.91 -18.57
CA LEU A 127 -4.86 13.17 -18.89
C LEU A 127 -5.78 12.63 -17.79
N PHE A 128 -5.68 11.34 -17.47
CA PHE A 128 -6.58 10.73 -16.49
C PHE A 128 -6.29 11.15 -15.05
N GLU A 129 -5.06 11.57 -14.72
CA GLU A 129 -4.78 12.21 -13.43
C GLU A 129 -5.55 13.53 -13.29
N GLU A 130 -5.56 14.36 -14.33
CA GLU A 130 -6.26 15.64 -14.32
C GLU A 130 -7.78 15.45 -14.27
N GLU A 131 -8.33 14.53 -15.06
CA GLU A 131 -9.74 14.17 -14.98
C GLU A 131 -10.13 13.64 -13.59
N PHE A 132 -9.30 12.78 -12.99
CA PHE A 132 -9.51 12.32 -11.62
C PHE A 132 -9.60 13.48 -10.62
N LYS A 133 -8.72 14.48 -10.74
CA LYS A 133 -8.74 15.67 -9.86
C LYS A 133 -10.02 16.48 -10.07
N GLN A 134 -10.46 16.64 -11.32
CA GLN A 134 -11.69 17.34 -11.66
C GLN A 134 -12.92 16.63 -11.09
N ASP A 135 -12.99 15.31 -11.21
CA ASP A 135 -14.06 14.49 -10.62
C ASP A 135 -14.09 14.63 -9.08
N MET A 136 -12.93 14.57 -8.43
CA MET A 136 -12.83 14.75 -6.98
C MET A 136 -13.28 16.15 -6.55
N ALA A 137 -12.89 17.19 -7.31
CA ALA A 137 -13.33 18.56 -7.08
C ALA A 137 -14.84 18.72 -7.26
N ALA A 138 -15.43 18.12 -8.30
CA ALA A 138 -16.88 18.13 -8.54
C ALA A 138 -17.65 17.46 -7.40
N LEU A 139 -17.09 16.40 -6.82
CA LEU A 139 -17.62 15.71 -5.63
C LEU A 139 -17.33 16.45 -4.31
N LYS A 140 -16.66 17.61 -4.35
CA LYS A 140 -16.23 18.41 -3.19
C LYS A 140 -15.30 17.67 -2.23
N VAL A 141 -14.60 16.65 -2.72
CA VAL A 141 -13.50 16.01 -2.00
C VAL A 141 -12.35 17.02 -1.95
N LEU A 142 -11.83 17.36 -0.76
CA LEU A 142 -10.68 18.28 -0.74
C LEU A 142 -9.45 17.55 -1.31
N PRO A 143 -8.54 18.26 -2.01
CA PRO A 143 -7.29 17.64 -2.45
C PRO A 143 -6.47 17.15 -1.23
N PRO A 144 -5.63 16.11 -1.39
CA PRO A 144 -4.61 15.78 -0.39
C PRO A 144 -3.62 16.94 -0.25
N THR A 145 -2.86 16.95 0.84
CA THR A 145 -1.78 17.93 1.04
C THR A 145 -0.69 17.78 -0.02
N VAL A 146 -0.42 16.54 -0.45
CA VAL A 146 0.55 16.26 -1.51
C VAL A 146 0.09 15.06 -2.34
N TYR A 147 0.25 15.20 -3.66
CA TYR A 147 0.20 14.08 -4.60
C TYR A 147 1.62 13.58 -4.84
N LEU A 148 1.81 12.25 -4.80
CA LEU A 148 3.10 11.61 -5.02
C LEU A 148 2.98 10.69 -6.25
N ARG A 149 3.55 11.11 -7.38
CA ARG A 149 3.60 10.27 -8.58
C ARG A 149 4.68 9.21 -8.44
N VAL A 150 4.44 8.02 -9.00
CA VAL A 150 5.42 6.94 -8.95
C VAL A 150 6.66 7.30 -9.75
N THR A 151 6.48 7.86 -10.95
CA THR A 151 7.59 8.26 -11.83
C THR A 151 8.52 9.32 -11.21
N GLU A 152 8.00 10.14 -10.28
CA GLU A 152 8.75 11.16 -9.55
C GLU A 152 9.47 10.64 -8.29
N ASN A 153 9.20 9.39 -7.88
CA ASN A 153 9.72 8.79 -6.65
C ASN A 153 10.60 7.55 -6.90
N ILE A 154 11.06 7.36 -8.13
CA ILE A 154 11.86 6.18 -8.52
C ILE A 154 13.15 6.03 -7.69
N PRO A 155 13.97 7.07 -7.43
CA PRO A 155 15.17 6.92 -6.61
C PRO A 155 14.87 6.41 -5.20
N GLN A 156 13.80 6.89 -4.59
CA GLN A 156 13.34 6.47 -3.27
C GLN A 156 12.86 5.02 -3.29
N ILE A 157 12.20 4.59 -4.37
CA ILE A 157 11.75 3.20 -4.54
C ILE A 157 12.95 2.28 -4.67
N ILE A 158 13.94 2.62 -5.50
CA ILE A 158 15.18 1.85 -5.66
C ILE A 158 15.88 1.71 -4.30
N ALA A 159 16.10 2.81 -3.57
CA ALA A 159 16.73 2.78 -2.25
C ALA A 159 15.94 1.94 -1.23
N PHE A 160 14.60 1.94 -1.32
CA PHE A 160 13.77 1.13 -0.44
C PHE A 160 13.91 -0.37 -0.77
N ILE A 161 13.98 -0.73 -2.05
CA ILE A 161 14.22 -2.11 -2.50
C ILE A 161 15.61 -2.59 -2.07
N GLU A 162 16.66 -1.78 -2.24
CA GLU A 162 18.00 -2.08 -1.74
C GLU A 162 17.99 -2.38 -0.25
N GLY A 163 17.24 -1.58 0.53
CA GLY A 163 17.00 -1.86 1.95
C GLY A 163 16.36 -3.22 2.18
N ILE A 164 15.32 -3.60 1.43
CA ILE A 164 14.67 -4.91 1.60
C ILE A 164 15.62 -6.06 1.27
N ILE A 165 16.45 -5.93 0.22
CA ILE A 165 17.47 -6.91 -0.14
C ILE A 165 18.52 -7.02 0.98
N ALA A 166 19.02 -5.90 1.50
CA ALA A 166 20.01 -5.88 2.57
C ALA A 166 19.52 -6.57 3.87
N HIS A 167 18.22 -6.57 4.12
CA HIS A 167 17.60 -7.29 5.24
C HIS A 167 17.22 -8.75 4.92
N GLY A 168 17.62 -9.27 3.75
CA GLY A 168 17.39 -10.66 3.35
C GLY A 168 15.93 -10.99 3.03
N HIS A 169 15.14 -10.00 2.60
CA HIS A 169 13.70 -10.17 2.30
C HIS A 169 13.36 -10.00 0.81
N ALA A 170 14.37 -9.79 -0.04
CA ALA A 170 14.21 -9.73 -1.48
C ALA A 170 15.48 -10.26 -2.16
N TYR A 171 15.34 -10.65 -3.42
CA TYR A 171 16.44 -11.12 -4.27
C TYR A 171 16.29 -10.58 -5.69
N SER A 172 17.42 -10.26 -6.32
CA SER A 172 17.48 -9.97 -7.75
C SER A 172 17.70 -11.24 -8.56
N THR A 173 17.20 -11.25 -9.79
CA THR A 173 17.40 -12.35 -10.75
C THR A 173 18.43 -11.96 -11.82
N ALA A 174 18.92 -12.94 -12.57
CA ALA A 174 19.86 -12.69 -13.67
C ALA A 174 19.23 -11.87 -14.82
N THR A 175 17.90 -11.80 -14.90
CA THR A 175 17.16 -11.02 -15.91
C THR A 175 16.99 -9.55 -15.52
N GLY A 176 17.36 -9.18 -14.28
CA GLY A 176 17.27 -7.82 -13.75
C GLY A 176 16.00 -7.52 -12.96
N SER A 177 15.08 -8.49 -12.81
CA SER A 177 13.92 -8.35 -11.93
C SER A 177 14.32 -8.52 -10.46
N VAL A 178 13.54 -7.92 -9.55
CA VAL A 178 13.68 -8.09 -8.10
C VAL A 178 12.37 -8.56 -7.52
N TYR A 179 12.41 -9.64 -6.74
CA TYR A 179 11.24 -10.24 -6.11
C TYR A 179 11.32 -10.16 -4.60
N PHE A 180 10.17 -9.97 -3.95
CA PHE A 180 10.02 -10.10 -2.51
C PHE A 180 9.94 -11.58 -2.14
N ASP A 181 10.80 -12.02 -1.23
CA ASP A 181 10.87 -13.42 -0.79
C ASP A 181 9.88 -13.65 0.35
N LEU A 182 8.72 -14.25 0.01
CA LEU A 182 7.69 -14.53 1.00
C LEU A 182 8.14 -15.58 2.02
N HIS A 183 8.95 -16.55 1.59
CA HIS A 183 9.46 -17.59 2.47
C HIS A 183 10.44 -17.03 3.49
N ALA A 184 11.37 -16.16 3.07
CA ALA A 184 12.27 -15.46 3.98
C ALA A 184 11.53 -14.55 4.97
N ARG A 185 10.37 -13.99 4.57
CA ARG A 185 9.51 -13.22 5.48
C ARG A 185 8.76 -14.12 6.48
N GLY A 186 8.40 -15.33 6.06
CA GLY A 186 7.71 -16.36 6.84
C GLY A 186 6.36 -15.89 7.38
N ASP A 187 6.01 -16.39 8.57
CA ASP A 187 4.73 -16.11 9.27
C ASP A 187 4.50 -14.63 9.61
N LYS A 188 5.46 -13.75 9.31
CA LYS A 188 5.27 -12.31 9.47
C LYS A 188 4.44 -11.70 8.34
N TYR A 189 4.33 -12.37 7.18
CA TYR A 189 3.50 -11.94 6.06
C TYR A 189 2.02 -12.35 6.25
N GLY A 190 1.09 -11.67 5.59
CA GLY A 190 -0.34 -12.02 5.66
C GLY A 190 -1.03 -11.69 6.98
N LYS A 191 -0.50 -10.76 7.79
CA LYS A 191 -1.15 -10.37 9.06
C LYS A 191 -2.41 -9.52 8.89
N LEU A 192 -2.48 -8.72 7.83
CA LEU A 192 -3.59 -7.79 7.58
C LEU A 192 -4.77 -8.48 6.91
N VAL A 193 -4.48 -9.47 6.06
CA VAL A 193 -5.44 -10.27 5.31
C VAL A 193 -5.20 -11.73 5.67
N ASN A 194 -6.21 -12.42 6.20
CA ASN A 194 -6.15 -13.87 6.55
C ASN A 194 -6.01 -14.78 5.32
N THR A 195 -5.62 -14.23 4.18
CA THR A 195 -5.45 -14.93 2.91
C THR A 195 -4.17 -14.38 2.28
N VAL A 196 -3.22 -15.27 1.98
CA VAL A 196 -2.11 -14.92 1.09
C VAL A 196 -2.75 -14.74 -0.29
N PRO A 197 -2.65 -13.57 -0.94
CA PRO A 197 -3.14 -13.45 -2.31
C PRO A 197 -2.48 -14.55 -3.14
N SER A 198 -3.29 -15.32 -3.88
CA SER A 198 -2.74 -16.17 -4.92
C SER A 198 -1.92 -15.26 -5.82
N ALA A 199 -0.64 -15.56 -6.00
CA ALA A 199 0.17 -14.82 -6.95
C ALA A 199 -0.57 -14.83 -8.29
N THR A 200 -0.94 -13.65 -8.77
CA THR A 200 -1.25 -13.47 -10.18
C THR A 200 0.06 -13.73 -10.90
N ALA A 201 0.16 -14.91 -11.51
CA ALA A 201 1.28 -15.25 -12.36
C ALA A 201 1.24 -14.29 -13.56
N GLU A 202 2.16 -13.35 -13.61
CA GLU A 202 2.30 -12.47 -14.77
C GLU A 202 3.11 -13.20 -15.86
N PRO A 203 2.77 -13.03 -17.15
CA PRO A 203 3.59 -13.55 -18.23
C PRO A 203 5.01 -12.97 -18.15
N GLY A 204 5.98 -13.84 -17.85
CA GLY A 204 7.40 -13.47 -17.67
C GLY A 204 7.98 -13.77 -16.28
N ASP A 205 7.16 -14.18 -15.31
CA ASP A 205 7.59 -14.53 -13.94
C ASP A 205 8.25 -15.93 -13.81
N SER A 206 9.00 -16.38 -14.81
CA SER A 206 9.59 -17.73 -14.82
C SER A 206 10.85 -17.87 -13.96
N ASP A 207 11.44 -16.77 -13.51
CA ASP A 207 12.69 -16.71 -12.75
C ASP A 207 12.50 -16.50 -11.24
N LYS A 208 11.25 -16.57 -10.75
CA LYS A 208 10.94 -16.58 -9.32
C LYS A 208 11.44 -17.86 -8.65
N ARG A 209 11.97 -17.72 -7.44
CA ARG A 209 12.25 -18.87 -6.55
C ARG A 209 10.97 -19.58 -6.14
N HIS A 210 9.90 -18.82 -5.85
CA HIS A 210 8.60 -19.35 -5.48
C HIS A 210 7.49 -18.65 -6.25
N SER A 211 6.46 -19.41 -6.64
CA SER A 211 5.32 -18.87 -7.37
C SER A 211 4.58 -17.77 -6.60
N SER A 212 4.63 -17.81 -5.27
CA SER A 212 3.99 -16.85 -4.37
C SER A 212 4.73 -15.50 -4.30
N ASP A 213 6.01 -15.44 -4.69
CA ASP A 213 6.80 -14.21 -4.67
C ASP A 213 6.22 -13.17 -5.64
N PHE A 214 6.34 -11.89 -5.30
CA PHE A 214 5.82 -10.80 -6.11
C PHE A 214 6.92 -9.80 -6.45
N ALA A 215 6.82 -9.19 -7.63
CA ALA A 215 7.83 -8.27 -8.14
C ALA A 215 7.85 -6.97 -7.32
N LEU A 216 9.06 -6.58 -6.91
CA LEU A 216 9.39 -5.24 -6.41
C LEU A 216 9.93 -4.36 -7.54
N TRP A 217 10.68 -4.97 -8.47
CA TRP A 217 11.21 -4.34 -9.67
C TRP A 217 11.03 -5.31 -10.84
N LYS A 218 10.50 -4.83 -11.96
CA LYS A 218 10.30 -5.61 -13.18
C LYS A 218 11.34 -5.15 -14.20
N ALA A 219 12.13 -6.08 -14.71
CA ALA A 219 13.04 -5.79 -15.82
C ALA A 219 12.27 -5.23 -17.02
N ALA A 220 12.87 -4.25 -17.70
CA ALA A 220 12.24 -3.58 -18.84
C ALA A 220 12.05 -4.56 -20.01
N LYS A 221 10.86 -4.54 -20.61
CA LYS A 221 10.63 -5.18 -21.91
C LYS A 221 11.02 -4.22 -23.04
N PRO A 222 11.33 -4.73 -24.24
CA PRO A 222 11.59 -3.87 -25.39
C PRO A 222 10.48 -2.85 -25.58
N GLN A 223 10.84 -1.58 -25.78
CA GLN A 223 9.92 -0.46 -26.02
C GLN A 223 9.04 -0.04 -24.82
N GLU A 224 9.24 -0.62 -23.63
CA GLU A 224 8.63 -0.10 -22.40
C GLU A 224 9.42 1.10 -21.86
N VAL A 225 8.74 1.96 -21.09
CA VAL A 225 9.41 3.00 -20.28
C VAL A 225 10.18 2.31 -19.15
N PHE A 226 11.39 2.79 -18.89
CA PHE A 226 12.27 2.23 -17.88
C PHE A 226 13.10 3.31 -17.17
N TRP A 227 13.68 2.91 -16.05
CA TRP A 227 14.66 3.65 -15.28
C TRP A 227 15.87 2.76 -15.00
N ALA A 228 17.05 3.37 -14.98
CA ALA A 228 18.27 2.68 -14.59
C ALA A 228 18.23 2.33 -13.09
N SER A 229 18.69 1.13 -12.75
CA SER A 229 18.80 0.65 -11.38
C SER A 229 20.03 -0.24 -11.19
N PRO A 230 20.44 -0.54 -9.95
CA PRO A 230 21.52 -1.49 -9.68
C PRO A 230 21.30 -2.90 -10.25
N TRP A 231 20.06 -3.24 -10.61
CA TRP A 231 19.68 -4.54 -11.17
C TRP A 231 19.47 -4.49 -12.69
N GLY A 232 19.75 -3.35 -13.32
CA GLY A 232 19.48 -3.11 -14.74
C GLY A 232 18.23 -2.25 -14.97
N ASP A 233 17.95 -1.98 -16.24
CA ASP A 233 16.82 -1.15 -16.65
C ASP A 233 15.50 -1.83 -16.32
N GLY A 234 14.58 -1.10 -15.70
CA GLY A 234 13.28 -1.63 -15.34
C GLY A 234 12.33 -0.59 -14.77
N ARG A 235 11.29 -1.08 -14.09
CA ARG A 235 10.24 -0.26 -13.48
C ARG A 235 9.75 -0.88 -12.17
N PRO A 236 9.17 -0.06 -11.27
CA PRO A 236 8.65 -0.58 -10.00
C PRO A 236 7.51 -1.57 -10.18
N GLY A 237 7.40 -2.50 -9.24
CA GLY A 237 6.21 -3.33 -9.05
C GLY A 237 5.16 -2.62 -8.20
N TRP A 238 3.88 -2.88 -8.47
CA TRP A 238 2.76 -2.12 -7.89
C TRP A 238 2.81 -1.94 -6.35
N HIS A 239 3.15 -2.98 -5.58
CA HIS A 239 3.09 -2.91 -4.11
C HIS A 239 4.24 -2.10 -3.47
N ILE A 240 5.38 -1.96 -4.15
CA ILE A 240 6.55 -1.28 -3.56
C ILE A 240 6.39 0.24 -3.56
N GLU A 241 5.65 0.77 -4.55
CA GLU A 241 5.35 2.18 -4.74
C GLU A 241 4.73 2.77 -3.47
N CYS A 242 3.59 2.20 -3.06
CA CYS A 242 2.82 2.70 -1.92
C CYS A 242 3.59 2.56 -0.61
N SER A 243 4.33 1.46 -0.46
CA SER A 243 5.14 1.21 0.74
C SER A 243 6.26 2.26 0.89
N THR A 244 6.90 2.62 -0.22
CA THR A 244 7.96 3.64 -0.26
C THR A 244 7.39 5.02 0.07
N MET A 245 6.31 5.42 -0.59
CA MET A 245 5.68 6.73 -0.39
C MET A 245 5.12 6.90 1.04
N ALA A 246 4.47 5.87 1.58
CA ALA A 246 3.99 5.87 2.96
C ALA A 246 5.14 5.97 3.99
N ARG A 247 6.27 5.29 3.72
CA ARG A 247 7.48 5.39 4.56
C ARG A 247 8.07 6.81 4.51
N ALA A 248 8.14 7.45 3.35
CA ALA A 248 8.67 8.80 3.22
C ALA A 248 7.88 9.82 4.06
N LEU A 249 6.55 9.70 4.08
CA LEU A 249 5.66 10.53 4.92
C LEU A 249 5.93 10.33 6.42
N THR A 250 6.09 9.08 6.85
CA THR A 250 6.28 8.74 8.27
C THR A 250 7.70 8.98 8.78
N ALA A 251 8.72 8.79 7.94
CA ALA A 251 10.11 9.11 8.28
C ALA A 251 10.34 10.63 8.42
N SER A 252 9.59 11.45 7.68
CA SER A 252 9.62 12.91 7.85
C SER A 252 8.84 13.38 9.08
N ALA A 253 7.81 12.62 9.49
CA ALA A 253 7.03 12.88 10.71
C ALA A 253 7.72 12.40 11.99
N VAL A 254 8.54 11.35 11.90
CA VAL A 254 9.33 10.82 13.02
C VAL A 254 10.79 11.19 12.75
N GLY A 255 11.20 12.39 13.19
CA GLY A 255 12.60 12.83 13.08
C GLY A 255 13.54 11.70 13.49
N SER A 256 14.30 11.17 12.52
CA SER A 256 15.38 10.18 12.68
C SER A 256 15.17 9.18 13.83
N CYS A 257 14.16 8.32 13.76
CA CYS A 257 14.11 7.15 14.64
C CYS A 257 14.85 6.01 13.94
N SER A 258 16.14 5.87 14.25
CA SER A 258 16.92 4.67 13.96
C SER A 258 16.18 3.46 14.54
N LEU A 259 15.92 2.46 13.69
CA LEU A 259 15.45 1.16 14.17
C LEU A 259 16.49 0.65 15.20
N PRO A 260 16.07 0.13 16.37
CA PRO A 260 17.03 -0.46 17.30
C PRO A 260 17.67 -1.67 16.60
N ALA A 261 18.97 -1.56 16.34
CA ALA A 261 19.78 -2.71 15.97
C ALA A 261 19.59 -3.76 17.07
N SER A 262 19.10 -4.93 16.70
CA SER A 262 19.11 -6.06 17.64
C SER A 262 20.57 -6.38 17.96
N PRO A 263 20.96 -6.53 19.23
CA PRO A 263 22.31 -6.91 19.56
C PRO A 263 22.55 -8.32 19.02
N VAL A 264 23.44 -8.43 18.05
CA VAL A 264 24.03 -9.71 17.66
C VAL A 264 24.90 -10.13 18.84
N ASP A 265 24.49 -11.19 19.54
CA ASP A 265 25.28 -11.82 20.59
C ASP A 265 26.55 -12.44 19.97
N PRO A 266 27.76 -11.95 20.30
CA PRO A 266 29.00 -12.46 19.73
C PRO A 266 29.46 -13.78 20.38
N ARG A 267 28.62 -14.49 21.16
CA ARG A 267 29.00 -15.76 21.82
C ARG A 267 28.32 -17.01 21.29
N ALA A 268 27.71 -16.96 20.11
CA ALA A 268 27.12 -18.16 19.47
C ALA A 268 28.04 -18.87 18.47
N ALA A 269 29.35 -18.62 18.53
CA ALA A 269 30.35 -19.33 17.74
C ALA A 269 31.60 -19.61 18.58
N GLU A 270 31.49 -20.61 19.47
CA GLU A 270 32.58 -21.48 19.91
C GLU A 270 32.08 -22.93 19.88
#